data_AF-A0A9E4EKC5-F1
#
_entry.id   AF-A0A9E4EKC5-F1
#
_cell.length_a   1.000
_cell.length_b   1.000
_cell.length_c   1.000
_cell.angle_alpha   90.00
_cell.angle_beta   90.00
_cell.angle_gamma   90.00
#
_symmetry.space_group_name_H-M   'P 1'
#
loop_
_entity.id
_entity.type
_entity.pdbx_description
1 polymer ?
#
loop_
_entity_poly.entity_id
_entity_poly.type
_entity_poly.pdbx_seq_one_letter_code
_entity_poly.pdbx_strand_id
1 'polypeptide(L)' 'MQATALIAHEGPTFSCEDIILPDPRPDQIAAQTRYSGVSIGTEFAAITRKLDKE' A
#
# COMPACT_ATOMS: atom_id res chain seq x y z
N MET A 1 3.23 -15.99 -0.61
CA MET A 1 4.34 -15.45 0.22
C MET A 1 3.79 -14.66 1.42
N GLN A 2 4.26 -14.91 2.65
CA GLN A 2 3.87 -14.12 3.82
C GLN A 2 4.67 -12.81 3.90
N ALA A 3 3.99 -11.68 4.13
CA ALA A 3 4.60 -10.35 4.19
C ALA A 3 3.81 -9.43 5.12
N THR A 4 4.40 -8.29 5.48
CA THR A 4 3.71 -7.19 6.16
C THR A 4 3.57 -6.01 5.20
N ALA A 5 2.39 -5.41 5.15
CA ALA A 5 2.08 -4.28 4.28
C ALA A 5 1.40 -3.15 5.05
N LEU A 6 1.56 -1.91 4.56
CA LEU A 6 0.80 -0.75 5.04
C LEU A 6 -0.52 -0.69 4.27
N ILE A 7 -1.63 -0.92 4.95
CA ILE A 7 -2.98 -0.98 4.36
C ILE A 7 -3.75 0.27 4.75
N ALA A 8 -4.33 0.95 3.77
CA ALA A 8 -5.29 2.03 3.99
C ALA A 8 -6.71 1.44 4.09
N HIS A 9 -7.50 1.95 5.03
CA HIS A 9 -8.87 1.53 5.27
C HIS A 9 -9.87 2.61 4.88
N GLU A 10 -11.15 2.34 5.10
CA GLU A 10 -12.17 3.36 4.94
C GLU A 10 -11.98 4.50 5.96
N GLY A 11 -11.95 5.73 5.44
CA GLY A 11 -11.63 6.92 6.22
C GLY A 11 -10.12 7.15 6.33
N PRO A 12 -9.68 8.15 7.12
CA PRO A 12 -8.29 8.56 7.20
C PRO A 12 -7.47 7.64 8.12
N THR A 13 -7.54 6.33 7.90
CA THR A 13 -6.93 5.31 8.75
C THR A 13 -6.06 4.36 7.93
N PHE A 14 -4.97 3.93 8.53
CA PHE A 14 -4.07 2.94 7.96
C PHE A 14 -3.38 2.14 9.07
N SER A 15 -2.95 0.93 8.75
CA SER A 15 -2.25 0.04 9.67
C SER A 15 -1.25 -0.85 8.95
N CYS A 16 -0.20 -1.28 9.66
CA CYS A 16 0.65 -2.36 9.21
C CYS A 16 -0.04 -3.70 9.52
N GLU A 17 -0.22 -4.53 8.50
CA GLU A 17 -0.94 -5.79 8.60
C GLU A 17 -0.17 -6.92 7.91
N ASP A 18 -0.32 -8.12 8.46
CA ASP A 18 0.20 -9.33 7.84
C ASP A 18 -0.71 -9.78 6.71
N ILE A 19 -0.12 -10.03 5.55
CA ILE A 19 -0.81 -10.42 4.33
C ILE A 19 -0.13 -11.64 3.70
N ILE A 20 -0.90 -12.34 2.86
CA ILE A 20 -0.38 -13.37 1.98
C ILE A 20 -0.41 -12.83 0.54
N LEU A 21 0.76 -12.52 -0.01
CA LEU A 21 0.91 -12.19 -1.42
C LEU A 21 0.79 -13.46 -2.27
N PRO A 22 0.09 -13.41 -3.42
CA PRO A 22 0.09 -14.52 -4.37
C PRO A 22 1.49 -14.70 -4.96
N ASP A 23 1.74 -15.88 -5.51
CA ASP A 23 2.99 -16.12 -6.24
C ASP A 23 3.02 -15.27 -7.51
N PRO A 24 4.18 -14.69 -7.87
CA PRO A 24 4.30 -13.87 -9.06
C PRO A 24 4.03 -14.69 -10.31
N ARG A 25 3.32 -14.09 -11.27
CA ARG A 25 3.13 -14.66 -12.60
C ARG A 25 4.44 -14.66 -13.40
N PRO A 26 4.52 -15.39 -14.54
CA PRO A 26 5.73 -15.44 -15.37
C PRO A 26 6.22 -14.07 -15.87
N ASP A 27 5.33 -13.09 -15.95
CA ASP A 27 5.60 -11.70 -16.37
C ASP A 27 5.96 -10.76 -15.20
N GLN A 28 6.09 -11.27 -13.98
CA GLN A 28 6.27 -10.47 -12.77
C GLN A 28 7.55 -10.83 -12.02
N ILE A 29 8.10 -9.85 -11.32
CA ILE A 29 9.22 -10.03 -10.38
C ILE A 29 8.73 -9.80 -8.95
N ALA A 30 9.16 -10.66 -8.03
CA ALA A 30 8.99 -10.41 -6.61
C ALA A 30 10.12 -9.48 -6.12
N ALA A 31 9.76 -8.37 -5.51
CA ALA A 31 10.70 -7.41 -4.92
C ALA A 31 10.36 -7.18 -3.45
N GLN A 32 11.40 -7.17 -2.60
CA GLN A 32 11.28 -6.81 -1.20
C GLN A 32 11.76 -5.38 -0.99
N THR A 33 10.84 -4.48 -0.66
CA THR A 33 11.16 -3.09 -0.36
C THR A 33 11.96 -3.01 0.95
N ARG A 34 13.14 -2.38 0.91
CA ARG A 34 13.93 -2.06 2.11
C ARG A 34 13.52 -0.74 2.75
N TYR A 35 13.19 0.24 1.90
CA TYR A 35 12.73 1.57 2.29
C TYR A 35 11.73 2.06 1.25
N SER A 36 10.70 2.77 1.70
CA SER A 36 9.75 3.45 0.82
C SER A 36 9.76 4.94 1.14
N GLY A 37 9.87 5.76 0.10
CA GLY A 37 9.60 7.20 0.24
C GLY A 37 8.11 7.44 0.47
N VAL A 38 7.80 8.53 1.16
CA VAL A 38 6.42 8.98 1.45
C VAL A 38 6.30 10.44 1.01
N SER A 39 5.41 10.70 0.06
CA SER A 39 4.99 12.04 -0.36
C SER A 39 3.77 12.48 0.44
N ILE A 40 4.01 13.06 1.62
CA ILE A 40 2.96 13.37 2.61
C ILE A 40 1.67 13.93 1.97
N GLY A 41 1.76 14.87 1.03
CA GLY A 41 0.59 15.42 0.35
C GLY A 41 -0.25 14.39 -0.42
N THR A 42 0.41 13.49 -1.15
CA THR A 42 -0.22 12.47 -1.97
C THR A 42 -0.84 11.37 -1.11
N GLU A 43 -0.12 10.83 -0.12
CA GLU A 43 -0.69 9.76 0.70
C GLU A 43 -1.82 10.26 1.60
N PHE A 44 -1.73 11.49 2.14
CA PHE A 44 -2.85 12.07 2.87
C PHE A 44 -4.06 12.31 1.97
N ALA A 45 -3.85 12.73 0.72
CA ALA A 45 -4.96 12.89 -0.22
C ALA A 45 -5.64 11.55 -0.53
N ALA A 46 -4.87 10.46 -0.63
CA ALA A 46 -5.39 9.11 -0.84
C ALA A 46 -6.25 8.62 0.33
N ILE A 47 -5.72 8.65 1.57
CA ILE A 47 -6.46 8.14 2.75
C ILE A 47 -7.64 9.03 3.15
N THR A 48 -7.64 10.31 2.76
CA THR A 48 -8.76 11.23 3.03
C THR A 48 -9.78 11.26 1.89
N ARG A 49 -9.66 10.40 0.87
CA ARG A 49 -10.51 10.40 -0.33
C ARG A 49 -10.57 11.76 -1.04
N LYS A 50 -9.53 12.59 -0.89
CA LYS A 50 -9.40 13.85 -1.62
C LYS A 50 -9.04 13.64 -3.09
N LEU A 51 -8.43 12.50 -3.41
CA LEU A 51 -8.18 12.05 -4.79
C LEU A 51 -9.44 11.50 -5.47
N ASP A 52 -10.48 11.16 -4.72
CA ASP A 52 -11.72 10.58 -5.23
C ASP A 52 -12.70 11.65 -5.76
N LYS A 53 -12.26 12.92 -5.84
CA LYS A 53 -13.07 14.02 -6.37
C LYS A 53 -13.06 14.06 -7.90
N GLU A 54 -14.23 13.74 -8.45
CA GLU A 54 -14.77 13.91 -9.83
C GLU A 54 -13.84 13.63 -11.02
#